data_AF-A0A2P5NGN1-F1
#
_entry.id   AF-A0A2P5NGN1-F1
#
_cell.length_a   1.000
_cell.length_b   1.000
_cell.length_c   1.000
_cell.angle_alpha   90.00
_cell.angle_beta   90.00
_cell.angle_gamma   90.00
#
_symmetry.space_group_name_H-M   'P 1'
#
loop_
_entity.id
_entity.type
_entity.pdbx_description
1 polymer ?
#
loop_
_entity_poly.entity_id
_entity_poly.type
_entity_poly.pdbx_seq_one_letter_code
_entity_poly.pdbx_strand_id
1 'polypeptide(L)'
;MSTGQHTNDSFNKLVIRAQVIIAASLLLLLPVANFFFPSAYGFKAGIHGVIAISALVVGTYLTHRAVPWLKGVQVNFESLRRWLLAATLLNLAGAISGNWIYMRYRGEDGPRDWILGNVPVFHTVLMEFKEFVSLFPFPLMLLATFMLYFYGLPIQTRRDLTRFVGVTVLVAWSFLLLGFVAGLVLAKLRFV
;
A
#
# COMPACT_ATOMS: atom_id res chain seq x y z
N MET A 1 -0.88 1.12 -35.55
CA MET A 1 0.17 2.05 -35.08
C MET A 1 1.09 1.28 -34.14
N SER A 2 2.36 1.13 -34.48
CA SER A 2 3.36 0.50 -33.61
C SER A 2 3.53 1.36 -32.36
N THR A 3 2.99 0.90 -31.23
CA THR A 3 3.26 1.51 -29.92
C THR A 3 4.69 1.16 -29.55
N GLY A 4 5.60 2.13 -29.68
CA GLY A 4 7.02 1.95 -29.34
C GLY A 4 7.22 1.39 -27.93
N GLN A 5 8.35 0.71 -27.72
CA GLN A 5 8.73 0.20 -26.40
C GLN A 5 8.72 1.34 -25.37
N HIS A 6 8.05 1.13 -24.24
CA HIS A 6 8.08 2.06 -23.12
C HIS A 6 9.48 2.09 -22.51
N THR A 7 10.31 3.04 -22.94
CA THR A 7 11.55 3.37 -22.25
C THR A 7 11.22 4.40 -21.18
N ASN A 8 11.53 4.09 -19.91
CA ASN A 8 11.40 5.08 -18.84
C ASN A 8 12.32 6.27 -19.17
N ASP A 9 11.74 7.44 -19.41
CA ASP A 9 12.49 8.68 -19.58
C ASP A 9 13.25 9.04 -18.29
N SER A 10 14.18 9.99 -18.39
CA SER A 10 15.02 10.44 -17.27
C SER A 10 14.18 10.95 -16.10
N PHE A 11 13.02 11.57 -16.38
CA PHE A 11 12.12 12.10 -15.38
C PHE A 11 11.43 11.00 -14.56
N ASN A 12 10.86 9.98 -15.21
CA ASN A 12 10.25 8.84 -14.53
C ASN A 12 11.27 8.10 -13.65
N LYS A 13 12.52 7.95 -14.13
CA LYS A 13 13.60 7.37 -13.33
C LYS A 13 13.92 8.22 -12.09
N LEU A 14 13.93 9.55 -12.23
CA LEU A 14 14.16 10.47 -11.11
C LEU A 14 13.04 10.38 -10.07
N VAL A 15 11.78 10.40 -10.50
CA VAL A 15 10.61 10.30 -9.60
C VAL A 15 10.64 8.98 -8.81
N ILE A 16 10.88 7.86 -9.49
CA ILE A 16 10.98 6.54 -8.84
C ILE A 16 12.12 6.54 -7.81
N ARG A 17 13.30 7.06 -8.16
CA ARG A 17 14.44 7.15 -7.23
C ARG A 17 14.13 8.02 -6.02
N ALA A 18 13.51 9.18 -6.22
CA ALA A 18 13.12 10.07 -5.13
C ALA A 18 12.12 9.39 -4.18
N GLN A 19 11.12 8.69 -4.71
CA GLN A 19 10.17 7.92 -3.91
C GLN A 19 10.85 6.81 -3.10
N VAL A 20 11.78 6.07 -3.71
CA VAL A 20 12.57 5.04 -3.02
C VAL A 20 13.42 5.64 -1.90
N ILE A 21 14.09 6.77 -2.13
CA ILE A 21 14.90 7.45 -1.12
C ILE A 21 14.02 7.91 0.04
N ILE A 22 12.89 8.57 -0.24
CA ILE A 22 11.96 9.02 0.80
C ILE A 22 11.45 7.83 1.62
N ALA A 23 11.03 6.75 0.96
CA ALA A 23 10.56 5.54 1.64
C ALA A 23 11.65 4.89 2.52
N ALA A 24 12.89 4.81 2.01
CA ALA A 24 14.02 4.29 2.75
C ALA A 24 14.39 5.17 3.95
N SER A 25 14.40 6.50 3.79
CA SER A 25 14.64 7.44 4.88
C SER A 25 13.57 7.32 5.95
N LEU A 26 12.28 7.23 5.59
CA LEU A 26 11.19 7.03 6.54
C LEU A 26 11.32 5.69 7.29
N LEU A 27 11.74 4.62 6.60
CA LEU A 27 11.99 3.31 7.22
C LEU A 27 13.14 3.36 8.23
N LEU A 28 14.25 4.04 7.88
CA LEU A 28 15.42 4.19 8.74
C LEU A 28 15.18 5.10 9.96
N LEU A 29 14.15 5.95 9.92
CA LEU A 29 13.74 6.75 11.07
C LEU A 29 12.99 5.93 12.14
N LEU A 30 12.47 4.74 11.81
CA LEU A 30 11.73 3.91 12.78
C LEU A 30 12.62 3.41 13.94
N PRO A 31 13.83 2.85 13.71
CA PRO A 31 14.77 2.51 14.78
C PRO A 31 15.18 3.72 15.64
N VAL A 32 15.39 4.89 15.00
CA VAL A 32 15.75 6.12 15.70
C VAL A 32 14.63 6.55 16.65
N ALA A 33 13.38 6.55 16.17
CA ALA A 33 12.23 6.87 17.01
C ALA A 33 12.07 5.87 18.17
N ASN A 34 12.26 4.57 17.92
CA ASN A 34 12.15 3.53 18.95
C ASN A 34 13.26 3.62 20.02
N PHE A 35 14.43 4.18 19.69
CA PHE A 35 15.50 4.44 20.66
C PHE A 35 15.10 5.50 21.69
N PHE A 36 14.45 6.58 21.25
CA PHE A 36 14.00 7.67 22.14
C PHE A 36 12.66 7.36 22.83
N PHE A 37 11.80 6.53 22.22
CA PHE A 37 10.45 6.21 22.70
C PHE A 37 10.22 4.68 22.66
N PRO A 38 10.80 3.93 23.61
CA PRO A 38 10.71 2.47 23.60
C PRO A 38 9.27 2.00 23.92
N SER A 39 8.75 1.09 23.09
CA SER A 39 7.43 0.49 23.29
C SER A 39 7.52 -1.03 23.36
N ALA A 40 6.80 -1.65 24.31
CA ALA A 40 6.62 -3.10 24.36
C ALA A 40 5.94 -3.67 23.10
N TYR A 41 5.32 -2.82 22.29
CA TYR A 41 4.69 -3.16 21.01
C TYR A 41 5.58 -2.88 19.79
N GLY A 42 6.81 -2.40 19.99
CA GLY A 42 7.73 -1.97 18.93
C GLY A 42 8.02 -3.05 17.90
N PHE A 43 8.10 -4.33 18.30
CA PHE A 43 8.33 -5.43 17.35
C PHE A 43 7.14 -5.66 16.40
N LYS A 44 5.92 -5.76 16.94
CA LYS A 44 4.69 -5.94 16.14
C LYS A 44 4.44 -4.73 15.24
N ALA A 45 4.64 -3.53 15.77
CA ALA A 45 4.54 -2.29 15.00
C ALA A 45 5.62 -2.19 13.92
N GLY A 46 6.84 -2.60 14.21
CA GLY A 46 7.95 -2.64 13.25
C GLY A 46 7.68 -3.59 12.09
N ILE A 47 7.19 -4.81 12.36
CA ILE A 47 6.79 -5.76 11.31
C ILE A 47 5.70 -5.16 10.43
N HIS A 48 4.63 -4.61 11.04
CA HIS A 48 3.56 -3.98 10.27
C HIS A 48 4.07 -2.81 9.42
N GLY A 49 4.94 -1.96 9.99
CA GLY A 49 5.55 -0.83 9.29
C GLY A 49 6.36 -1.25 8.07
N VAL A 50 7.23 -2.27 8.22
CA VAL A 50 8.02 -2.84 7.09
C VAL A 50 7.10 -3.39 5.99
N ILE A 51 6.06 -4.13 6.37
CA ILE A 51 5.09 -4.70 5.43
C ILE A 51 4.33 -3.58 4.71
N ALA A 52 3.82 -2.59 5.45
CA ALA A 52 3.06 -1.47 4.90
C ALA A 52 3.90 -0.62 3.93
N ILE A 53 5.15 -0.32 4.28
CA ILE A 53 6.09 0.39 3.39
C ILE A 53 6.37 -0.44 2.13
N SER A 54 6.63 -1.74 2.30
CA SER A 54 6.88 -2.64 1.18
C SER A 54 5.67 -2.76 0.25
N ALA A 55 4.45 -2.87 0.82
CA ALA A 55 3.21 -2.86 0.07
C ALA A 55 3.06 -1.57 -0.75
N LEU A 56 3.34 -0.41 -0.15
CA LEU A 56 3.27 0.88 -0.83
C LEU A 56 4.30 1.00 -1.97
N VAL A 57 5.54 0.55 -1.75
CA VAL A 57 6.60 0.58 -2.77
C VAL A 57 6.22 -0.31 -3.96
N VAL A 58 5.82 -1.57 -3.71
CA VAL A 58 5.41 -2.50 -4.76
C VAL A 58 4.14 -2.02 -5.45
N GLY A 59 3.17 -1.51 -4.70
CA GLY A 59 1.95 -0.91 -5.24
C GLY A 59 2.27 0.25 -6.18
N THR A 60 3.13 1.18 -5.77
CA THR A 60 3.55 2.34 -6.58
C THR A 60 4.27 1.89 -7.85
N TYR A 61 5.15 0.90 -7.74
CA TYR A 61 5.80 0.28 -8.91
C TYR A 61 4.79 -0.31 -9.91
N LEU A 62 3.75 -0.99 -9.41
CA LEU A 62 2.67 -1.50 -10.25
C LEU A 62 1.88 -0.38 -10.93
N THR A 63 1.62 0.73 -10.25
CA THR A 63 0.96 1.92 -10.81
C THR A 63 1.71 2.45 -12.04
N HIS A 64 3.04 2.55 -11.95
CA HIS A 64 3.90 2.95 -13.07
C HIS A 64 3.85 1.99 -14.27
N ARG A 65 3.45 0.73 -14.06
CA ARG A 65 3.23 -0.25 -15.14
C ARG A 65 1.78 -0.32 -15.63
N ALA A 66 0.82 -0.08 -14.75
CA ALA A 66 -0.59 -0.06 -15.07
C ALA A 66 -0.94 1.13 -15.98
N VAL A 67 -0.35 2.31 -15.76
CA VAL A 67 -0.64 3.51 -16.56
C VAL A 67 -0.27 3.35 -18.05
N PRO A 68 0.94 2.92 -18.44
CA PRO A 68 1.25 2.64 -19.84
C PRO A 68 0.36 1.55 -20.44
N TRP A 69 0.05 0.53 -19.64
CA TRP A 69 -0.80 -0.57 -20.07
C TRP A 69 -2.24 -0.11 -20.38
N LEU A 70 -2.82 0.79 -19.56
CA LEU A 70 -4.12 1.44 -19.84
C LEU A 70 -4.10 2.26 -21.14
N LYS A 71 -2.96 2.86 -21.46
CA LYS A 71 -2.72 3.61 -22.70
C LYS A 71 -2.50 2.69 -23.92
N GLY A 72 -2.50 1.37 -23.73
CA GLY A 72 -2.32 0.38 -24.80
C GLY A 72 -0.86 0.10 -25.15
N VAL A 73 0.09 0.50 -24.30
CA VAL A 73 1.50 0.19 -24.47
C VAL A 73 1.76 -1.24 -23.99
N GLN A 74 2.58 -1.97 -24.74
CA GLN A 74 3.01 -3.32 -24.39
C GLN A 74 3.80 -3.32 -23.08
N VAL A 75 3.43 -4.21 -22.15
CA VAL A 75 4.12 -4.41 -20.87
C VAL A 75 4.49 -5.88 -20.71
N ASN A 76 5.58 -6.17 -20.00
CA ASN A 76 5.96 -7.55 -19.70
C ASN A 76 4.94 -8.16 -18.72
N PHE A 77 4.04 -8.99 -19.23
CA PHE A 77 2.91 -9.56 -18.48
C PHE A 77 3.31 -10.57 -17.42
N GLU A 78 4.32 -11.39 -17.67
CA GLU A 78 4.80 -12.33 -16.66
C GLU A 78 5.36 -11.59 -15.45
N SER A 79 6.12 -10.52 -15.72
CA SER A 79 6.61 -9.64 -14.67
C SER A 79 5.44 -8.96 -13.95
N LEU A 80 4.45 -8.44 -14.67
CA LEU A 80 3.26 -7.82 -14.07
C LEU A 80 2.51 -8.79 -13.14
N ARG A 81 2.31 -10.04 -13.56
CA ARG A 81 1.68 -11.10 -12.76
C ARG A 81 2.41 -11.35 -11.44
N ARG A 82 3.74 -11.52 -11.49
CA ARG A 82 4.56 -11.77 -10.30
C ARG A 82 4.53 -10.60 -9.33
N TRP A 83 4.66 -9.38 -9.84
CA TRP A 83 4.61 -8.18 -9.00
C TRP A 83 3.22 -7.94 -8.40
N LEU A 84 2.15 -8.23 -9.14
CA LEU A 84 0.79 -8.12 -8.63
C LEU A 84 0.49 -9.18 -7.57
N LEU A 85 0.96 -10.42 -7.75
CA LEU A 85 0.90 -11.44 -6.72
C LEU A 85 1.67 -11.01 -5.46
N ALA A 86 2.88 -10.47 -5.61
CA ALA A 86 3.65 -9.95 -4.49
C ALA A 86 2.91 -8.81 -3.75
N ALA A 87 2.30 -7.88 -4.49
CA ALA A 87 1.47 -6.84 -3.89
C ALA A 87 0.27 -7.41 -3.12
N THR A 88 -0.42 -8.41 -3.68
CA THR A 88 -1.55 -9.08 -3.00
C THR A 88 -1.11 -9.72 -1.68
N LEU A 89 0.00 -10.44 -1.69
CA LEU A 89 0.55 -11.07 -0.48
C LEU A 89 0.99 -10.03 0.55
N LEU A 90 1.63 -8.95 0.13
CA LEU A 90 2.01 -7.85 1.02
C LEU A 90 0.79 -7.13 1.62
N ASN A 91 -0.27 -6.93 0.84
CA ASN A 91 -1.52 -6.32 1.35
C ASN A 91 -2.26 -7.26 2.30
N LEU A 92 -2.27 -8.57 2.05
CA LEU A 92 -2.78 -9.56 2.99
C LEU A 92 -1.98 -9.55 4.31
N ALA A 93 -0.65 -9.60 4.21
CA ALA A 93 0.24 -9.52 5.36
C ALA A 93 0.06 -8.18 6.11
N GLY A 94 -0.20 -7.09 5.39
CA GLY A 94 -0.51 -5.78 5.94
C GLY A 94 -1.81 -5.78 6.74
N ALA A 95 -2.86 -6.40 6.22
CA ALA A 95 -4.14 -6.56 6.93
C ALA A 95 -3.98 -7.43 8.19
N ILE A 96 -3.27 -8.57 8.08
CA ILE A 96 -3.02 -9.46 9.23
C ILE A 96 -2.20 -8.75 10.31
N SER A 97 -1.05 -8.16 9.94
CA SER A 97 -0.18 -7.46 10.89
C SER A 97 -0.82 -6.16 11.43
N GLY A 98 -1.69 -5.52 10.65
CA GLY A 98 -2.47 -4.36 11.08
C GLY A 98 -3.38 -4.68 12.26
N ASN A 99 -3.95 -5.89 12.30
CA ASN A 99 -4.73 -6.33 13.46
C ASN A 99 -3.89 -6.41 14.74
N TRP A 100 -2.58 -6.68 14.65
CA TRP A 100 -1.71 -6.74 15.82
C TRP A 100 -1.55 -5.38 16.50
N ILE A 101 -1.37 -4.31 15.72
CA ILE A 101 -1.31 -2.95 16.25
C ILE A 101 -2.71 -2.46 16.65
N TYR A 102 -3.76 -2.94 15.99
CA TYR A 102 -5.13 -2.61 16.31
C TYR A 102 -5.58 -3.12 17.69
N MET A 103 -5.14 -4.33 18.07
CA MET A 103 -5.40 -4.86 19.41
C MET A 103 -4.84 -3.95 20.51
N ARG A 104 -3.64 -3.38 20.32
CA ARG A 104 -3.08 -2.39 21.25
C ARG A 104 -3.85 -1.08 21.24
N TYR A 105 -4.28 -0.64 20.05
CA TYR A 105 -5.11 0.55 19.91
C TYR A 105 -6.40 0.45 20.73
N ARG A 106 -7.07 -0.72 20.70
CA ARG A 106 -8.34 -1.01 21.39
C ARG A 106 -8.23 -1.50 22.84
N GLY A 107 -7.03 -1.85 23.30
CA GLY A 107 -6.82 -2.31 24.67
C GLY A 107 -7.16 -1.23 25.70
N GLU A 108 -7.46 -1.66 26.92
CA GLU A 108 -7.71 -0.77 28.07
C GLU A 108 -6.52 0.16 28.30
N ASP A 109 -6.80 1.43 28.64
CA ASP A 109 -5.82 2.53 28.68
C ASP A 109 -5.07 2.68 27.34
N GLY A 110 -5.78 2.38 26.25
CA GLY A 110 -5.30 2.40 24.88
C GLY A 110 -5.12 3.80 24.32
N PRO A 111 -4.39 3.94 23.20
CA PRO A 111 -4.45 5.16 22.39
C PRO A 111 -5.88 5.56 22.04
N ARG A 112 -6.79 4.59 21.86
CA ARG A 112 -8.21 4.86 21.63
C ARG A 112 -8.85 5.65 22.76
N ASP A 113 -8.68 5.21 24.01
CA ASP A 113 -9.37 5.83 25.15
C ASP A 113 -8.89 7.26 25.36
N TRP A 114 -7.60 7.51 25.14
CA TRP A 114 -7.06 8.87 25.11
C TRP A 114 -7.65 9.73 23.99
N ILE A 115 -7.73 9.21 22.76
CA ILE A 115 -8.32 9.96 21.64
C ILE A 115 -9.79 10.27 21.91
N LEU A 116 -10.56 9.33 22.44
CA LEU A 116 -11.96 9.58 22.80
C LEU A 116 -12.10 10.61 23.92
N GLY A 117 -11.19 10.63 24.89
CA GLY A 117 -11.18 11.60 25.99
C GLY A 117 -10.73 13.00 25.60
N ASN A 118 -9.91 13.16 24.55
CA ASN A 118 -9.29 14.44 24.21
C ASN A 118 -9.73 15.01 22.85
N VAL A 119 -9.92 14.14 21.85
CA VAL A 119 -10.24 14.51 20.46
C VAL A 119 -11.26 13.54 19.83
N PRO A 120 -12.49 13.43 20.40
CA PRO A 120 -13.47 12.41 19.98
C PRO A 120 -13.91 12.55 18.51
N VAL A 121 -14.04 13.78 18.00
CA VAL A 121 -14.38 14.02 16.59
C VAL A 121 -13.33 13.43 15.65
N PHE A 122 -12.07 13.50 16.03
CA PHE A 122 -10.97 12.91 15.26
C PHE A 122 -11.08 11.38 15.20
N HIS A 123 -11.49 10.73 16.31
CA HIS A 123 -11.75 9.29 16.32
C HIS A 123 -12.82 8.92 15.29
N THR A 124 -14.00 9.54 15.38
CA THR A 124 -15.15 9.20 14.52
C THR A 124 -14.82 9.39 13.04
N VAL A 125 -14.10 10.45 12.67
CA VAL A 125 -13.82 10.72 11.26
C VAL A 125 -12.62 9.92 10.74
N LEU A 126 -11.46 9.98 11.41
CA LEU A 126 -10.22 9.44 10.84
C LEU A 126 -10.05 7.94 11.11
N MET A 127 -10.44 7.44 12.29
CA MET A 127 -10.22 6.03 12.62
C MET A 127 -11.18 5.13 11.85
N GLU A 128 -12.47 5.45 11.83
CA GLU A 128 -13.47 4.67 11.11
C GLU A 128 -13.18 4.68 9.59
N PHE A 129 -12.84 5.85 9.05
CA PHE A 129 -12.43 5.97 7.65
C PHE A 129 -11.17 5.14 7.35
N LYS A 130 -10.13 5.23 8.20
CA LYS A 130 -8.89 4.49 8.00
C LYS A 130 -9.13 2.98 8.04
N GLU A 131 -9.85 2.49 9.05
CA GLU A 131 -10.12 1.07 9.22
C GLU A 131 -10.78 0.49 7.97
N PHE A 132 -11.73 1.22 7.39
CA PHE A 132 -12.38 0.84 6.15
C PHE A 132 -11.41 0.89 4.95
N VAL A 133 -10.79 2.04 4.71
CA VAL A 133 -9.95 2.30 3.53
C VAL A 133 -8.73 1.39 3.48
N SER A 134 -8.12 1.06 4.61
CA SER A 134 -6.89 0.27 4.66
C SER A 134 -7.11 -1.21 4.31
N LEU A 135 -8.36 -1.68 4.31
CA LEU A 135 -8.72 -3.06 4.00
C LEU A 135 -9.04 -3.29 2.51
N PHE A 136 -9.43 -2.25 1.75
CA PHE A 136 -9.73 -2.35 0.31
C PHE A 136 -8.59 -2.79 -0.60
N PRO A 137 -7.31 -2.42 -0.34
CA PRO A 137 -6.22 -2.80 -1.23
C PRO A 137 -6.12 -4.31 -1.44
N PHE A 138 -6.31 -5.12 -0.39
CA PHE A 138 -6.21 -6.57 -0.49
C PHE A 138 -7.24 -7.21 -1.45
N PRO A 139 -8.57 -7.06 -1.27
CA PRO A 139 -9.55 -7.67 -2.16
C PRO A 139 -9.44 -7.16 -3.60
N LEU A 140 -9.08 -5.89 -3.81
CA LEU A 140 -8.88 -5.33 -5.15
C LEU A 140 -7.62 -5.91 -5.83
N MET A 141 -6.50 -5.99 -5.12
CA MET A 141 -5.27 -6.62 -5.64
C MET A 141 -5.48 -8.12 -5.87
N LEU A 142 -6.24 -8.80 -5.01
CA LEU A 142 -6.62 -10.20 -5.17
C LEU A 142 -7.47 -10.41 -6.43
N LEU A 143 -8.48 -9.57 -6.65
CA LEU A 143 -9.31 -9.61 -7.86
C LEU A 143 -8.46 -9.42 -9.13
N ALA A 144 -7.60 -8.39 -9.13
CA ALA A 144 -6.69 -8.12 -10.23
C ALA A 144 -5.72 -9.29 -10.48
N THR A 145 -5.17 -9.88 -9.41
CA THR A 145 -4.30 -11.07 -9.46
C THR A 145 -5.03 -12.26 -10.05
N PHE A 146 -6.22 -12.55 -9.52
CA PHE A 146 -7.07 -13.64 -9.97
C PHE A 146 -7.34 -13.52 -11.48
N MET A 147 -7.73 -12.34 -11.96
CA MET A 147 -7.97 -12.13 -13.39
C MET A 147 -6.74 -12.39 -14.24
N LEU A 148 -5.56 -11.87 -13.86
CA LEU A 148 -4.34 -12.10 -14.62
C LEU A 148 -3.91 -13.58 -14.65
N TYR A 149 -4.20 -14.34 -13.59
CA TYR A 149 -3.86 -15.76 -13.52
C TYR A 149 -4.90 -16.65 -14.20
N PHE A 150 -6.19 -16.34 -14.04
CA PHE A 150 -7.30 -17.08 -14.62
C PHE A 150 -7.31 -16.97 -16.15
N TYR A 151 -7.19 -15.76 -16.70
CA TYR A 151 -7.17 -15.55 -18.15
C TYR A 151 -5.77 -15.76 -18.78
N GLY A 152 -4.71 -15.84 -17.97
CA GLY A 152 -3.35 -16.07 -18.42
C GLY A 152 -2.82 -15.02 -19.40
N LEU A 153 -1.86 -15.41 -20.25
CA LEU A 153 -1.30 -14.53 -21.30
C LEU A 153 -2.33 -14.07 -22.35
N PRO A 154 -3.33 -14.88 -22.75
CA PRO A 154 -4.36 -14.46 -23.71
C PRO A 154 -5.15 -13.20 -23.31
N ILE A 155 -5.22 -12.84 -22.03
CA ILE A 155 -5.88 -11.62 -21.56
C ILE A 155 -5.37 -10.36 -22.27
N GLN A 156 -4.13 -10.38 -22.79
CA GLN A 156 -3.53 -9.30 -23.57
C GLN A 156 -4.34 -8.90 -24.81
N THR A 157 -5.08 -9.85 -25.38
CA THR A 157 -5.93 -9.63 -26.56
C THR A 157 -7.28 -9.00 -26.18
N ARG A 158 -7.61 -8.97 -24.89
CA ARG A 158 -8.91 -8.54 -24.33
C ARG A 158 -8.78 -7.17 -23.68
N ARG A 159 -8.91 -6.11 -24.49
CA ARG A 159 -8.71 -4.71 -24.06
C ARG A 159 -9.66 -4.27 -22.93
N ASP A 160 -10.85 -4.84 -22.90
CA ASP A 160 -11.83 -4.71 -21.82
C ASP A 160 -11.26 -5.19 -20.48
N LEU A 161 -10.76 -6.43 -20.45
CA LEU A 161 -10.23 -7.06 -19.24
C LEU A 161 -8.93 -6.40 -18.78
N THR A 162 -8.03 -6.06 -19.70
CA THR A 162 -6.77 -5.39 -19.35
C THR A 162 -7.01 -4.00 -18.76
N ARG A 163 -7.96 -3.23 -19.30
CA ARG A 163 -8.36 -1.94 -18.73
C ARG A 163 -8.98 -2.08 -17.36
N PHE A 164 -9.87 -3.05 -17.18
CA PHE A 164 -10.48 -3.32 -15.89
C PHE A 164 -9.42 -3.63 -14.81
N VAL A 165 -8.46 -4.52 -15.12
CA VAL A 165 -7.36 -4.85 -14.21
C VAL A 165 -6.49 -3.61 -13.94
N GLY A 166 -6.13 -2.85 -14.97
CA GLY A 166 -5.34 -1.62 -14.81
C GLY A 166 -6.02 -0.60 -13.89
N VAL A 167 -7.32 -0.33 -14.09
CA VAL A 167 -8.11 0.56 -13.21
C VAL A 167 -8.19 0.00 -11.79
N THR A 168 -8.41 -1.31 -11.65
CA THR A 168 -8.47 -1.97 -10.33
C THR A 168 -7.16 -1.77 -9.55
N VAL A 169 -6.01 -1.91 -10.22
CA VAL A 169 -4.69 -1.65 -9.61
C VAL A 169 -4.53 -0.20 -9.19
N LEU A 170 -4.97 0.77 -10.01
CA LEU A 170 -4.91 2.19 -9.66
C LEU A 170 -5.78 2.51 -8.44
N VAL A 171 -7.01 2.01 -8.41
CA VAL A 171 -7.94 2.21 -7.28
C VAL A 171 -7.39 1.56 -6.00
N ALA A 172 -6.87 0.33 -6.11
CA ALA A 172 -6.23 -0.35 -4.99
C ALA A 172 -5.03 0.44 -4.44
N TRP A 173 -4.20 0.99 -5.32
CA TRP A 173 -3.09 1.87 -4.93
C TRP A 173 -3.55 3.16 -4.26
N SER A 174 -4.65 3.78 -4.71
CA SER A 174 -5.21 4.96 -4.06
C SER A 174 -5.64 4.67 -2.62
N PHE A 175 -6.37 3.56 -2.39
CA PHE A 175 -6.73 3.14 -1.04
C PHE A 175 -5.50 2.83 -0.18
N LEU A 176 -4.48 2.18 -0.77
CA LEU A 176 -3.23 1.85 -0.08
C LEU A 176 -2.48 3.12 0.35
N LEU A 177 -2.38 4.12 -0.53
CA LEU A 177 -1.74 5.39 -0.22
C LEU A 177 -2.49 6.14 0.88
N LEU A 178 -3.82 6.23 0.79
CA LEU A 178 -4.66 6.88 1.80
C LEU A 178 -4.55 6.19 3.16
N GLY A 179 -4.64 4.86 3.20
CA GLY A 179 -4.49 4.07 4.42
C GLY A 179 -3.10 4.23 5.04
N PHE A 180 -2.05 4.26 4.22
CA PHE A 180 -0.69 4.51 4.68
C PHE A 180 -0.51 5.90 5.30
N VAL A 181 -0.99 6.95 4.63
CA VAL A 181 -0.90 8.34 5.13
C VAL A 181 -1.70 8.50 6.42
N ALA A 182 -2.93 7.98 6.48
CA ALA A 182 -3.72 7.96 7.71
C ALA A 182 -3.02 7.18 8.84
N GLY A 183 -2.36 6.07 8.49
CA GLY A 183 -1.49 5.31 9.39
C GLY A 183 -0.37 6.13 10.00
N LEU A 184 0.35 6.91 9.19
CA LEU A 184 1.43 7.80 9.65
C LEU A 184 0.92 8.94 10.54
N VAL A 185 -0.25 9.50 10.26
CA VAL A 185 -0.86 10.55 11.10
C VAL A 185 -1.20 9.99 12.48
N LEU A 186 -1.82 8.81 12.54
CA LEU A 186 -2.20 8.17 13.80
C LEU A 186 -1.01 7.73 14.63
N ALA A 187 0.06 7.26 13.97
CA ALA A 187 1.32 7.00 14.60
C ALA A 187 1.81 8.24 15.39
N LYS A 188 1.58 9.46 14.91
CA LYS A 188 2.06 10.66 15.62
C LYS A 188 1.17 11.12 16.79
N LEU A 189 -0.05 10.60 16.92
CA LEU A 189 -1.05 11.20 17.82
C LEU A 189 -0.97 10.76 19.28
N ARG A 190 -0.14 9.77 19.63
CA ARG A 190 0.41 9.53 20.99
C ARG A 190 1.36 8.33 20.94
N PHE A 191 2.65 8.56 20.68
CA PHE A 191 3.70 7.68 21.17
C PHE A 191 4.41 8.42 22.30
N VAL A 192 3.91 8.22 23.52
CA VAL A 192 4.82 8.12 24.68
C VAL A 192 5.27 6.68 24.72
#